data_AF-A0A1E5P0C3-F1
#
_entry.id   AF-A0A1E5P0C3-F1
#
_cell.length_a   1.000
_cell.length_b   1.000
_cell.length_c   1.000
_cell.angle_alpha   90.00
_cell.angle_beta   90.00
_cell.angle_gamma   90.00
#
_symmetry.space_group_name_H-M   'P 1'
#
loop_
_entity.id
_entity.type
_entity.pdbx_description
1 polymer ?
#
loop_
_entity_poly.entity_id
_entity_poly.type
_entity_poly.pdbx_seq_one_letter_code
_entity_poly.pdbx_strand_id
1 'polypeptide(L)'
;MQVSMASTQGVGTANEDTVHVSPTGVVVLDGLSAPKDLPMGCIHGTPWFVRQLGTCLINLIGDHAVLLREALRSAISEVNDLHRDTCALDQEAVPASTVVMIRERGNVLDYLVLSDNVLVLDLGDEGIRTITDKRVEEVAGEEMEAALQGPTGTPEHAARVSALVTVQRHLRNRPGGYWVAATDPAAADEAITGSVDLAQVRQAALLTDGASRLVDSFGALSWEQLLDLLRVEGPAALIARTREVELADPAGERWPRFKRSDDATAAYARIGRPVSLSSGGQRLERGRRTGSSWGAGERSDGHTAAVVSAPQNVAAALGVEAGDDVIRRTRVYRDRHGVVAHSTSWIQLEFAQAVPALLRNERLIGGTSLDLIAQETGRQAVKRTDETTARIATAEDAQLLELQPGTNEAILVLSARFVDREGRPLEYGVDLGAPGRTRVETADMTC
;
A
#
# COMPACT_ATOMS: atom_id res chain seq x y z
N MET A 1 0.03 -5.34 -2.08
CA MET A 1 -0.01 -4.24 -1.09
C MET A 1 1.16 -4.30 -0.09
N GLN A 2 1.60 -3.17 0.50
CA GLN A 2 2.41 -3.14 1.75
C GLN A 2 1.64 -2.35 2.82
N VAL A 3 1.49 -2.87 4.03
CA VAL A 3 0.63 -2.26 5.07
C VAL A 3 1.41 -2.07 6.37
N SER A 4 1.27 -0.90 6.99
CA SER A 4 1.61 -0.66 8.38
C SER A 4 0.32 -0.34 9.16
N MET A 5 0.27 -0.68 10.45
CA MET A 5 -0.94 -0.48 11.26
C MET A 5 -0.59 -0.22 12.73
N ALA A 6 -1.48 0.47 13.43
CA ALA A 6 -1.44 0.64 14.88
C ALA A 6 -2.87 0.74 15.42
N SER A 7 -3.06 0.27 16.65
CA SER A 7 -4.32 0.33 17.37
C SER A 7 -4.03 0.56 18.85
N THR A 8 -4.68 1.55 19.46
CA THR A 8 -4.48 1.90 20.88
C THR A 8 -5.80 2.19 21.55
N GLN A 9 -5.97 1.65 22.75
CA GLN A 9 -7.11 1.92 23.62
C GLN A 9 -7.20 3.41 24.01
N GLY A 10 -8.42 3.95 24.05
CA GLY A 10 -8.78 5.25 24.61
C GLY A 10 -9.05 5.17 26.11
N VAL A 11 -10.07 5.90 26.58
CA VAL A 11 -10.47 5.90 28.00
C VAL A 11 -11.45 4.77 28.38
N GLY A 12 -11.82 3.91 27.44
CA GLY A 12 -12.69 2.75 27.66
C GLY A 12 -12.03 1.67 28.52
N THR A 13 -12.75 0.58 28.81
CA THR A 13 -12.24 -0.55 29.61
C THR A 13 -11.43 -1.57 28.80
N ALA A 14 -11.64 -1.61 27.49
CA ALA A 14 -10.89 -2.41 26.53
C ALA A 14 -10.84 -1.67 25.19
N ASN A 15 -9.90 -2.05 24.33
CA ASN A 15 -9.90 -1.63 22.93
C ASN A 15 -10.96 -2.42 22.16
N GLU A 16 -11.93 -1.72 21.59
CA GLU A 16 -13.03 -2.26 20.79
C GLU A 16 -12.76 -2.16 19.29
N ASP A 17 -11.63 -1.59 18.88
CA ASP A 17 -11.18 -1.60 17.49
C ASP A 17 -10.39 -2.87 17.12
N THR A 18 -10.37 -3.19 15.83
CA THR A 18 -9.38 -4.15 15.31
C THR A 18 -8.99 -3.89 13.85
N VAL A 19 -7.85 -4.45 13.46
CA VAL A 19 -7.31 -4.37 12.10
C VAL A 19 -6.83 -5.76 11.66
N HIS A 20 -7.23 -6.16 10.45
CA HIS A 20 -6.85 -7.43 9.83
C HIS A 20 -6.27 -7.18 8.44
N VAL A 21 -5.16 -7.86 8.14
CA VAL A 21 -4.40 -7.63 6.90
C VAL A 21 -4.05 -8.95 6.24
N SER A 22 -4.15 -9.00 4.92
CA SER A 22 -3.63 -10.05 4.05
C SER A 22 -2.75 -9.42 2.95
N PRO A 23 -2.08 -10.21 2.09
CA PRO A 23 -1.30 -9.65 0.98
C PRO A 23 -2.10 -8.78 0.01
N THR A 24 -3.43 -8.99 -0.05
CA THR A 24 -4.34 -8.34 -1.02
C THR A 24 -5.46 -7.54 -0.36
N GLY A 25 -5.66 -7.58 0.96
CA GLY A 25 -6.76 -6.88 1.61
C GLY A 25 -6.45 -6.33 2.99
N VAL A 26 -7.22 -5.33 3.40
CA VAL A 26 -7.18 -4.71 4.73
C VAL A 26 -8.60 -4.50 5.21
N VAL A 27 -8.87 -4.82 6.47
CA VAL A 27 -10.14 -4.58 7.15
C VAL A 27 -9.83 -3.85 8.46
N VAL A 28 -10.52 -2.73 8.70
CA VAL A 28 -10.50 -2.00 9.97
C VAL A 28 -11.92 -1.90 10.50
N LEU A 29 -12.08 -2.20 11.78
CA LEU A 29 -13.35 -2.28 12.49
C LEU A 29 -13.26 -1.39 13.71
N ASP A 30 -14.30 -0.59 13.94
CA ASP A 30 -14.51 0.16 15.19
C ASP A 30 -15.70 -0.47 15.91
N GLY A 31 -15.51 -0.86 17.16
CA GLY A 31 -16.53 -1.52 17.96
C GLY A 31 -17.40 -0.51 18.71
N LEU A 32 -18.72 -0.67 18.61
CA LEU A 32 -19.63 0.18 19.36
C LEU A 32 -19.81 -0.34 20.79
N SER A 33 -19.47 0.50 21.77
CA SER A 33 -19.60 0.15 23.18
C SER A 33 -21.04 -0.17 23.57
N ALA A 34 -21.14 -1.15 24.46
CA ALA A 34 -22.39 -1.51 25.09
C ALA A 34 -23.00 -0.36 25.90
N PRO A 35 -24.33 -0.21 25.88
CA PRO A 35 -25.08 0.50 26.91
C PRO A 35 -24.68 0.07 28.33
N LYS A 36 -24.40 1.01 29.24
CA LYS A 36 -24.12 0.66 30.66
C LYS A 36 -25.38 0.26 31.43
N ASP A 37 -26.54 0.67 30.92
CA ASP A 37 -27.85 0.61 31.55
C ASP A 37 -28.72 -0.57 31.06
N LEU A 38 -28.28 -1.28 30.01
CA LEU A 38 -29.00 -2.44 29.47
C LEU A 38 -28.14 -3.72 29.57
N PRO A 39 -28.76 -4.87 29.87
CA PRO A 39 -28.06 -6.15 29.81
C PRO A 39 -27.64 -6.44 28.36
N MET A 40 -26.36 -6.73 28.15
CA MET A 40 -25.85 -7.15 26.85
C MET A 40 -26.41 -8.52 26.47
N GLY A 41 -26.96 -8.62 25.26
CA GLY A 41 -27.44 -9.87 24.67
C GLY A 41 -26.31 -10.87 24.36
N CYS A 42 -25.06 -10.41 24.33
CA CYS A 42 -23.88 -11.25 24.10
C CYS A 42 -22.98 -11.32 25.34
N ILE A 43 -22.68 -12.53 25.80
CA ILE A 43 -21.80 -12.78 26.97
C ILE A 43 -20.32 -12.50 26.67
N HIS A 44 -19.93 -12.44 25.40
CA HIS A 44 -18.54 -12.28 24.97
C HIS A 44 -18.09 -10.81 24.81
N GLY A 45 -19.06 -9.89 24.64
CA GLY A 45 -18.83 -8.46 24.47
C GLY A 45 -18.32 -8.03 23.08
N THR A 46 -18.23 -6.71 22.88
CA THR A 46 -17.82 -6.08 21.61
C THR A 46 -16.41 -6.47 21.16
N PRO A 47 -15.37 -6.51 22.02
CA PRO A 47 -14.03 -6.93 21.59
C PRO A 47 -13.98 -8.34 20.98
N TRP A 48 -14.81 -9.27 21.46
CA TRP A 48 -14.89 -10.59 20.86
C TRP A 48 -15.54 -10.53 19.47
N PHE A 49 -16.67 -9.82 19.35
CA PHE A 49 -17.41 -9.71 18.10
C PHE A 49 -16.56 -9.12 16.98
N VAL A 50 -15.89 -7.99 17.21
CA VAL A 50 -15.04 -7.34 16.18
C VAL A 50 -13.89 -8.25 15.74
N ARG A 51 -13.28 -9.02 16.66
CA ARG A 51 -12.21 -9.97 16.30
C ARG A 51 -12.72 -11.13 15.45
N GLN A 52 -13.91 -11.67 15.75
CA GLN A 52 -14.50 -12.73 14.94
C GLN A 52 -14.89 -12.20 13.55
N LEU A 53 -15.59 -11.05 13.52
CA LEU A 53 -16.03 -10.42 12.29
C LEU A 53 -14.85 -10.09 11.37
N GLY A 54 -13.80 -9.47 11.90
CA GLY A 54 -12.60 -9.13 11.15
C GLY A 54 -11.84 -10.36 10.63
N THR A 55 -11.79 -11.44 11.42
CA THR A 55 -11.18 -12.72 11.00
C THR A 55 -11.97 -13.39 9.89
N CYS A 56 -13.31 -13.43 9.97
CA CYS A 56 -14.15 -13.94 8.89
C CYS A 56 -14.01 -13.08 7.63
N LEU A 57 -14.10 -11.75 7.76
CA LEU A 57 -13.98 -10.81 6.64
C LEU A 57 -12.66 -10.96 5.89
N ILE A 58 -11.51 -10.94 6.59
CA ILE A 58 -10.20 -11.00 5.92
C ILE A 58 -10.01 -12.32 5.15
N ASN A 59 -10.58 -13.41 5.65
CA ASN A 59 -10.58 -14.71 4.96
C ASN A 59 -11.48 -14.68 3.73
N LEU A 60 -12.73 -14.21 3.86
CA LEU A 60 -13.72 -14.19 2.79
C LEU A 60 -13.30 -13.29 1.62
N ILE A 61 -12.72 -12.11 1.90
CA ILE A 61 -12.27 -11.20 0.84
C ILE A 61 -11.03 -11.74 0.10
N GLY A 62 -10.36 -12.76 0.63
CA GLY A 62 -9.29 -13.47 -0.06
C GLY A 62 -9.76 -14.19 -1.33
N ASP A 63 -11.05 -14.54 -1.43
CA ASP A 63 -11.65 -15.00 -2.68
C ASP A 63 -12.07 -13.82 -3.55
N HIS A 64 -11.41 -13.67 -4.70
CA HIS A 64 -11.66 -12.60 -5.65
C HIS A 64 -13.01 -12.71 -6.37
N ALA A 65 -13.67 -13.88 -6.33
CA ALA A 65 -15.00 -14.06 -6.90
C ALA A 65 -16.12 -13.49 -6.01
N VAL A 66 -15.86 -13.34 -4.71
CA VAL A 66 -16.83 -12.84 -3.74
C VAL A 66 -16.88 -11.31 -3.79
N LEU A 67 -18.07 -10.72 -3.83
CA LEU A 67 -18.24 -9.27 -3.71
C LEU A 67 -18.02 -8.86 -2.24
N LEU A 68 -17.43 -7.69 -1.99
CA LEU A 68 -17.16 -7.23 -0.61
C LEU A 68 -18.45 -7.16 0.25
N ARG A 69 -19.57 -6.81 -0.38
CA ARG A 69 -20.91 -6.80 0.24
C ARG A 69 -21.34 -8.20 0.70
N GLU A 70 -21.17 -9.20 -0.15
CA GLU A 70 -21.48 -10.60 0.17
C GLU A 70 -20.53 -11.19 1.21
N ALA A 71 -19.26 -10.78 1.19
CA ALA A 71 -18.30 -11.13 2.24
C ALA A 71 -18.76 -10.61 3.60
N LEU A 72 -19.22 -9.35 3.69
CA LEU A 72 -19.74 -8.79 4.94
C LEU A 72 -21.02 -9.48 5.41
N ARG A 73 -21.96 -9.73 4.51
CA ARG A 73 -23.19 -10.49 4.81
C ARG A 73 -22.88 -11.87 5.38
N SER A 74 -21.97 -12.58 4.71
CA SER A 74 -21.56 -13.94 5.12
C SER A 74 -20.84 -13.90 6.46
N ALA A 75 -19.93 -12.95 6.66
CA ALA A 75 -19.20 -12.79 7.92
C ALA A 75 -20.15 -12.50 9.10
N ILE A 76 -21.15 -11.63 8.93
CA ILE A 76 -22.16 -11.39 9.98
C ILE A 76 -22.91 -12.68 10.31
N SER A 77 -23.33 -13.43 9.29
CA SER A 77 -24.06 -14.70 9.48
C SER A 77 -23.19 -15.76 10.18
N GLU A 78 -21.94 -15.93 9.75
CA GLU A 78 -20.99 -16.86 10.37
C GLU A 78 -20.72 -16.50 11.84
N VAL A 79 -20.52 -15.22 12.16
CA VAL A 79 -20.29 -14.79 13.54
C VAL A 79 -21.53 -15.03 14.40
N ASN A 80 -22.73 -14.75 13.90
CA ASN A 80 -23.97 -15.07 14.61
C ASN A 80 -24.05 -16.57 14.96
N ASP A 81 -23.70 -17.45 14.02
CA ASP A 81 -23.73 -18.90 14.21
C ASP A 81 -22.78 -19.37 15.33
N LEU A 82 -21.69 -18.64 15.59
CA LEU A 82 -20.76 -18.98 16.68
C LEU A 82 -21.38 -18.85 18.08
N HIS A 83 -22.43 -18.04 18.25
CA HIS A 83 -22.97 -17.74 19.59
C HIS A 83 -24.49 -17.66 19.71
N ARG A 84 -25.25 -17.90 18.63
CA ARG A 84 -26.72 -17.88 18.65
C ARG A 84 -27.37 -18.82 19.66
N ASP A 85 -26.68 -19.89 20.04
CA ASP A 85 -27.18 -20.89 21.01
C ASP A 85 -26.87 -20.50 22.48
N THR A 86 -25.99 -19.52 22.70
CA THR A 86 -25.55 -19.08 24.05
C THR A 86 -25.85 -17.61 24.34
N CYS A 87 -26.24 -16.83 23.34
CA CYS A 87 -26.48 -15.39 23.40
C CYS A 87 -27.83 -15.03 22.78
N ALA A 88 -28.43 -13.93 23.22
CA ALA A 88 -29.69 -13.41 22.71
C ALA A 88 -29.42 -12.33 21.64
N LEU A 89 -29.50 -12.73 20.38
CA LEU A 89 -29.19 -11.88 19.21
C LEU A 89 -30.32 -10.93 18.80
N ASP A 90 -31.51 -11.14 19.36
CA ASP A 90 -32.72 -10.37 19.11
C ASP A 90 -32.91 -9.20 20.11
N GLN A 91 -32.01 -9.06 21.08
CA GLN A 91 -32.03 -7.99 22.06
C GLN A 91 -31.58 -6.66 21.44
N GLU A 92 -32.03 -5.56 22.05
CA GLU A 92 -31.67 -4.21 21.61
C GLU A 92 -30.18 -3.89 21.83
N ALA A 93 -29.59 -4.43 22.90
CA ALA A 93 -28.19 -4.27 23.25
C ALA A 93 -27.36 -5.48 22.79
N VAL A 94 -26.92 -5.47 21.53
CA VAL A 94 -25.98 -6.45 20.96
C VAL A 94 -24.68 -5.77 20.52
N PRO A 95 -23.55 -6.51 20.48
CA PRO A 95 -22.31 -6.01 19.87
C PRO A 95 -22.54 -5.54 18.44
N ALA A 96 -21.91 -4.44 18.08
CA ALA A 96 -21.95 -3.89 16.73
C ALA A 96 -20.60 -3.27 16.36
N SER A 97 -20.36 -3.09 15.07
CA SER A 97 -19.13 -2.51 14.57
C SER A 97 -19.34 -1.73 13.27
N THR A 98 -18.59 -0.65 13.10
CA THR A 98 -18.37 -0.03 11.79
C THR A 98 -17.42 -0.91 10.97
N VAL A 99 -17.40 -0.76 9.64
CA VAL A 99 -16.48 -1.53 8.79
C VAL A 99 -15.90 -0.65 7.71
N VAL A 100 -14.58 -0.63 7.58
CA VAL A 100 -13.91 -0.16 6.37
C VAL A 100 -12.95 -1.22 5.87
N MET A 101 -13.01 -1.53 4.58
CA MET A 101 -12.10 -2.50 3.98
C MET A 101 -11.76 -2.17 2.54
N ILE A 102 -10.57 -2.60 2.12
CA ILE A 102 -10.08 -2.54 0.75
C ILE A 102 -9.56 -3.90 0.29
N ARG A 103 -9.63 -4.16 -1.01
CA ARG A 103 -9.09 -5.38 -1.65
C ARG A 103 -8.49 -5.08 -3.02
N GLU A 104 -7.23 -5.46 -3.21
CA GLU A 104 -6.58 -5.58 -4.52
C GLU A 104 -7.17 -6.78 -5.28
N ARG A 105 -7.83 -6.55 -6.42
CA ARG A 105 -8.36 -7.60 -7.31
C ARG A 105 -7.96 -7.31 -8.76
N GLY A 106 -6.91 -7.98 -9.24
CA GLY A 106 -6.38 -7.71 -10.58
C GLY A 106 -5.86 -6.27 -10.68
N ASN A 107 -6.46 -5.48 -11.57
CA ASN A 107 -6.10 -4.06 -11.78
C ASN A 107 -7.05 -3.09 -11.07
N VAL A 108 -7.86 -3.54 -10.11
CA VAL A 108 -8.73 -2.64 -9.33
C VAL A 108 -8.48 -2.77 -7.83
N LEU A 109 -8.72 -1.67 -7.12
CA LEU A 109 -8.89 -1.65 -5.68
C LEU A 109 -10.39 -1.53 -5.37
N ASP A 110 -10.99 -2.64 -4.93
CA ASP A 110 -12.36 -2.63 -4.41
C ASP A 110 -12.33 -2.04 -2.99
N TYR A 111 -13.38 -1.31 -2.60
CA TYR A 111 -13.56 -0.84 -1.23
C TYR A 111 -15.00 -1.00 -0.74
N LEU A 112 -15.14 -1.11 0.58
CA LEU A 112 -16.42 -1.07 1.28
C LEU A 112 -16.26 -0.23 2.55
N VAL A 113 -17.20 0.68 2.78
CA VAL A 113 -17.34 1.49 3.99
C VAL A 113 -18.77 1.34 4.53
N LEU A 114 -18.92 0.94 5.78
CA LEU A 114 -20.18 0.85 6.51
C LEU A 114 -20.05 1.68 7.79
N SER A 115 -20.91 2.68 7.94
CA SER A 115 -20.80 3.72 8.98
C SER A 115 -19.58 4.64 8.79
N ASP A 116 -19.24 5.33 9.85
CA ASP A 116 -18.40 6.52 9.97
C ASP A 116 -16.88 6.29 9.91
N ASN A 117 -16.41 5.04 9.78
CA ASN A 117 -14.99 4.80 9.48
C ASN A 117 -14.59 5.48 8.17
N VAL A 118 -13.36 5.99 8.11
CA VAL A 118 -12.88 6.78 6.98
C VAL A 118 -11.90 5.99 6.13
N LEU A 119 -12.20 5.89 4.84
CA LEU A 119 -11.24 5.50 3.81
C LEU A 119 -10.69 6.75 3.11
N VAL A 120 -9.37 6.91 3.14
CA VAL A 120 -8.65 7.96 2.39
C VAL A 120 -7.88 7.30 1.26
N LEU A 121 -8.06 7.77 0.03
CA LEU A 121 -7.34 7.32 -1.16
C LEU A 121 -6.57 8.48 -1.78
N ASP A 122 -5.26 8.29 -1.99
CA ASP A 122 -4.46 9.16 -2.86
C ASP A 122 -4.47 8.57 -4.27
N LEU A 123 -5.25 9.22 -5.15
CA LEU A 123 -5.44 8.82 -6.54
C LEU A 123 -4.44 9.51 -7.49
N GLY A 124 -3.33 9.99 -6.95
CA GLY A 124 -2.28 10.64 -7.69
C GLY A 124 -2.73 11.98 -8.26
N ASP A 125 -2.85 12.05 -9.58
CA ASP A 125 -3.15 13.30 -10.28
C ASP A 125 -4.62 13.72 -10.11
N GLU A 126 -5.50 12.78 -9.73
CA GLU A 126 -6.89 13.07 -9.35
C GLU A 126 -7.03 13.62 -7.92
N GLY A 127 -5.93 13.63 -7.15
CA GLY A 127 -5.89 14.13 -5.78
C GLY A 127 -6.40 13.13 -4.73
N ILE A 128 -6.73 13.65 -3.54
CA ILE A 128 -7.21 12.85 -2.42
C ILE A 128 -8.73 12.72 -2.48
N ARG A 129 -9.21 11.48 -2.33
CA ARG A 129 -10.62 11.16 -2.15
C ARG A 129 -10.85 10.54 -0.78
N THR A 130 -11.83 11.05 -0.04
CA THR A 130 -12.30 10.45 1.20
C THR A 130 -13.66 9.81 1.02
N ILE A 131 -13.84 8.64 1.62
CA ILE A 131 -15.09 7.88 1.62
C ILE A 131 -15.43 7.56 3.07
N THR A 132 -16.58 8.05 3.52
CA THR A 132 -17.16 7.82 4.85
C THR A 132 -18.68 7.87 4.71
N ASP A 133 -19.40 7.07 5.49
CA ASP A 133 -20.86 7.10 5.52
C ASP A 133 -21.34 8.09 6.58
N LYS A 134 -21.92 9.19 6.12
CA LYS A 134 -22.33 10.32 6.98
C LYS A 134 -23.72 10.18 7.57
N ARG A 135 -24.42 9.05 7.33
CA ARG A 135 -25.81 8.90 7.78
C ARG A 135 -25.98 9.08 9.28
N VAL A 136 -25.00 8.73 10.11
CA VAL A 136 -25.04 8.97 11.57
C VAL A 136 -25.22 10.47 11.87
N GLU A 137 -24.41 11.32 11.26
CA GLU A 137 -24.47 12.78 11.39
C GLU A 137 -25.77 13.35 10.81
N GLU A 138 -26.22 12.81 9.68
CA GLU A 138 -27.42 13.28 8.99
C GLU A 138 -28.70 13.01 9.79
N VAL A 139 -28.78 11.88 10.51
CA VAL A 139 -30.02 11.48 11.23
C VAL A 139 -30.02 11.85 12.71
N ALA A 140 -28.86 12.13 13.31
CA ALA A 140 -28.73 12.46 14.74
C ALA A 140 -27.92 13.75 15.00
N GLY A 141 -27.74 14.59 13.98
CA GLY A 141 -26.87 15.77 14.04
C GLY A 141 -27.26 16.78 15.12
N GLU A 142 -28.56 17.05 15.31
CA GLU A 142 -29.02 17.99 16.36
C GLU A 142 -28.67 17.48 17.76
N GLU A 143 -28.86 16.18 18.01
CA GLU A 143 -28.51 15.51 19.26
C GLU A 143 -27.01 15.42 19.46
N MET A 144 -26.23 15.23 18.38
CA MET A 144 -24.76 15.25 18.41
C MET A 144 -24.26 16.64 18.82
N GLU A 145 -24.73 17.70 18.17
CA GLU A 145 -24.39 19.09 18.52
C GLU A 145 -24.77 19.43 19.96
N ALA A 146 -25.92 18.96 20.43
CA ALA A 146 -26.32 19.10 21.82
C ALA A 146 -25.36 18.34 22.77
N ALA A 147 -24.99 17.10 22.44
CA ALA A 147 -24.08 16.28 23.23
C ALA A 147 -22.64 16.80 23.26
N LEU A 148 -22.23 17.59 22.27
CA LEU A 148 -20.92 18.25 22.24
C LEU A 148 -20.84 19.52 23.10
N GLN A 149 -21.96 20.04 23.59
CA GLN A 149 -21.94 21.25 24.41
C GLN A 149 -21.27 21.02 25.77
N GLY A 150 -20.47 21.99 26.22
CA GLY A 150 -19.87 22.02 27.55
C GLY A 150 -18.63 21.12 27.72
N PRO A 151 -17.99 21.17 28.90
CA PRO A 151 -16.74 20.46 29.14
C PRO A 151 -16.94 18.95 29.24
N THR A 152 -16.14 18.22 28.46
CA THR A 152 -16.03 16.76 28.44
C THR A 152 -15.66 16.23 29.82
N GLY A 153 -16.29 15.13 30.22
CA GLY A 153 -16.00 14.45 31.49
C GLY A 153 -16.78 14.98 32.69
N THR A 154 -17.62 16.00 32.52
CA THR A 154 -18.59 16.43 33.54
C THR A 154 -19.83 15.52 33.60
N PRO A 155 -20.53 15.42 34.74
CA PRO A 155 -21.78 14.69 34.85
C PRO A 155 -22.85 15.15 33.86
N GLU A 156 -22.96 16.46 33.63
CA GLU A 156 -23.93 17.05 32.70
C GLU A 156 -23.61 16.65 31.25
N HIS A 157 -22.32 16.64 30.89
CA HIS A 157 -21.87 16.15 29.58
C HIS A 157 -22.17 14.67 29.39
N ALA A 158 -21.87 13.85 30.41
CA ALA A 158 -22.17 12.42 30.38
C ALA A 158 -23.68 12.15 30.21
N ALA A 159 -24.54 12.96 30.83
CA ALA A 159 -25.99 12.87 30.65
C ALA A 159 -26.43 13.19 29.21
N ARG A 160 -25.84 14.21 28.57
CA ARG A 160 -26.15 14.54 27.16
C ARG A 160 -25.66 13.46 26.19
N VAL A 161 -24.44 12.94 26.40
CA VAL A 161 -23.93 11.80 25.61
C VAL A 161 -24.84 10.57 25.79
N SER A 162 -25.33 10.30 27.00
CA SER A 162 -26.28 9.21 27.24
C SER A 162 -27.61 9.42 26.51
N ALA A 163 -28.09 10.66 26.40
CA ALA A 163 -29.30 11.00 25.64
C ALA A 163 -29.08 10.78 24.14
N LEU A 164 -27.96 11.24 23.59
CA LEU A 164 -27.56 10.96 22.19
C LEU A 164 -27.52 9.46 21.91
N VAL A 165 -26.84 8.69 22.76
CA VAL A 165 -26.75 7.23 22.61
C VAL A 165 -28.14 6.58 22.63
N THR A 166 -29.09 7.09 23.40
CA THR A 166 -30.48 6.59 23.41
C THR A 166 -31.17 6.84 22.07
N VAL A 167 -31.02 8.03 21.49
CA VAL A 167 -31.58 8.37 20.17
C VAL A 167 -30.94 7.51 19.07
N GLN A 168 -29.61 7.43 19.05
CA GLN A 168 -28.86 6.64 18.07
C GLN A 168 -29.27 5.17 18.09
N ARG A 169 -29.52 4.56 19.26
CA ARG A 169 -30.01 3.18 19.35
C ARG A 169 -31.32 2.95 18.60
N HIS A 170 -32.25 3.90 18.65
CA HIS A 170 -33.54 3.79 17.95
C HIS A 170 -33.40 3.93 16.43
N LEU A 171 -32.35 4.60 15.95
CA LEU A 171 -32.07 4.82 14.53
C LEU A 171 -31.17 3.73 13.93
N ARG A 172 -30.41 3.01 14.76
CA ARG A 172 -29.44 2.00 14.34
C ARG A 172 -30.11 0.80 13.66
N ASN A 173 -29.61 0.43 12.49
CA ASN A 173 -30.08 -0.67 11.64
C ASN A 173 -31.59 -0.58 11.36
N ARG A 174 -32.06 0.63 11.07
CA ARG A 174 -33.46 0.91 10.68
C ARG A 174 -33.50 1.65 9.34
N PRO A 175 -34.52 1.39 8.51
CA PRO A 175 -34.80 2.24 7.34
C PRO A 175 -34.94 3.71 7.75
N GLY A 176 -34.24 4.60 7.04
CA GLY A 176 -34.19 6.03 7.36
C GLY A 176 -33.28 6.41 8.53
N GLY A 177 -32.59 5.44 9.15
CA GLY A 177 -31.54 5.68 10.13
C GLY A 177 -30.14 5.44 9.54
N TYR A 178 -29.25 4.86 10.36
CA TYR A 178 -27.88 4.51 9.97
C TYR A 178 -27.60 3.03 10.20
N TRP A 179 -26.53 2.50 9.61
CA TRP A 179 -26.26 1.07 9.57
C TRP A 179 -24.87 0.70 10.05
N VAL A 180 -24.80 -0.36 10.85
CA VAL A 180 -23.57 -0.96 11.39
C VAL A 180 -23.65 -2.48 11.30
N ALA A 181 -22.51 -3.14 11.26
CA ALA A 181 -22.44 -4.59 11.31
C ALA A 181 -22.80 -5.07 12.72
N ALA A 182 -23.96 -5.70 12.86
CA ALA A 182 -24.45 -6.28 14.11
C ALA A 182 -25.01 -7.68 13.81
N THR A 183 -26.24 -7.99 14.23
CA THR A 183 -26.85 -9.32 14.04
C THR A 183 -27.62 -9.48 12.74
N ASP A 184 -28.01 -8.39 12.06
CA ASP A 184 -28.71 -8.46 10.77
C ASP A 184 -27.72 -8.45 9.59
N PRO A 185 -27.59 -9.56 8.83
CA PRO A 185 -26.73 -9.61 7.66
C PRO A 185 -27.13 -8.62 6.55
N ALA A 186 -28.38 -8.15 6.53
CA ALA A 186 -28.85 -7.15 5.56
C ALA A 186 -28.21 -5.77 5.75
N ALA A 187 -27.60 -5.48 6.91
CA ALA A 187 -26.77 -4.28 7.08
C ALA A 187 -25.64 -4.21 6.04
N ALA A 188 -25.22 -5.36 5.51
CA ALA A 188 -24.27 -5.40 4.41
C ALA A 188 -24.79 -4.66 3.17
N ASP A 189 -26.10 -4.61 2.87
CA ASP A 189 -26.73 -3.90 1.72
C ASP A 189 -26.70 -2.39 1.81
N GLU A 190 -26.30 -1.88 2.95
CA GLU A 190 -26.32 -0.46 3.23
C GLU A 190 -24.91 0.15 3.17
N ALA A 191 -23.88 -0.68 3.04
CA ALA A 191 -22.51 -0.20 2.88
C ALA A 191 -22.31 0.58 1.56
N ILE A 192 -21.46 1.60 1.62
CA ILE A 192 -20.90 2.29 0.46
C ILE A 192 -19.83 1.39 -0.15
N THR A 193 -19.95 1.08 -1.44
CA THR A 193 -19.00 0.22 -2.16
C THR A 193 -18.55 0.88 -3.46
N GLY A 194 -17.32 0.63 -3.86
CA GLY A 194 -16.85 1.01 -5.18
C GLY A 194 -15.54 0.34 -5.56
N SER A 195 -15.05 0.68 -6.74
CA SER A 195 -13.75 0.22 -7.25
C SER A 195 -13.04 1.40 -7.90
N VAL A 196 -11.72 1.47 -7.74
CA VAL A 196 -10.85 2.42 -8.45
C VAL A 196 -9.76 1.65 -9.20
N ASP A 197 -9.23 2.23 -10.29
CA ASP A 197 -8.10 1.64 -10.99
C ASP A 197 -6.88 1.62 -10.07
N LEU A 198 -6.33 0.43 -9.86
CA LEU A 198 -5.18 0.23 -8.99
C LEU A 198 -3.94 0.99 -9.48
N ALA A 199 -3.85 1.30 -10.78
CA ALA A 199 -2.78 2.11 -11.34
C ALA A 199 -2.79 3.57 -10.87
N GLN A 200 -3.96 4.08 -10.47
CA GLN A 200 -4.13 5.45 -9.97
C GLN A 200 -3.83 5.57 -8.47
N VAL A 201 -3.97 4.48 -7.71
CA VAL A 201 -3.83 4.52 -6.25
C VAL A 201 -2.34 4.48 -5.84
N ARG A 202 -1.85 5.57 -5.24
CA ARG A 202 -0.50 5.65 -4.66
C ARG A 202 -0.45 5.09 -3.24
N GLN A 203 -1.48 5.36 -2.47
CA GLN A 203 -1.59 5.00 -1.05
C GLN A 203 -3.04 5.09 -0.58
N ALA A 204 -3.34 4.37 0.49
CA ALA A 204 -4.64 4.40 1.15
C ALA A 204 -4.46 4.42 2.67
N ALA A 205 -5.39 5.05 3.39
CA ALA A 205 -5.51 4.95 4.83
C ALA A 205 -6.94 4.53 5.22
N LEU A 206 -7.04 3.60 6.15
CA LEU A 206 -8.30 3.13 6.75
C LEU A 206 -8.24 3.50 8.23
N LEU A 207 -9.18 4.33 8.67
CA LEU A 207 -9.13 4.99 9.97
C LEU A 207 -10.46 4.78 10.71
N THR A 208 -10.38 4.46 12.00
CA THR A 208 -11.51 4.66 12.92
C THR A 208 -11.64 6.15 13.25
N ASP A 209 -12.78 6.55 13.82
CA ASP A 209 -13.05 7.97 14.13
C ASP A 209 -12.00 8.54 15.10
N GLY A 210 -11.50 7.72 16.03
CA GLY A 210 -10.44 8.06 16.97
C GLY A 210 -9.08 8.27 16.32
N ALA A 211 -8.85 7.71 15.12
CA ALA A 211 -7.64 7.93 14.34
C ALA A 211 -7.76 9.07 13.31
N SER A 212 -8.97 9.45 12.89
CA SER A 212 -9.18 10.55 11.95
C SER A 212 -9.31 11.94 12.61
N ARG A 213 -9.44 11.98 13.95
CA ARG A 213 -9.71 13.21 14.73
C ARG A 213 -8.82 14.40 14.41
N LEU A 214 -7.52 14.21 14.11
CA LEU A 214 -6.62 15.32 13.77
C LEU A 214 -7.10 16.12 12.56
N VAL A 215 -7.85 15.49 11.66
CA VAL A 215 -8.46 16.14 10.49
C VAL A 215 -9.91 16.50 10.80
N ASP A 216 -10.74 15.51 11.13
CA ASP A 216 -12.20 15.68 11.13
C ASP A 216 -12.72 16.47 12.34
N SER A 217 -12.22 16.17 13.55
CA SER A 217 -12.70 16.82 14.78
C SER A 217 -11.87 18.04 15.17
N PHE A 218 -10.56 18.00 14.92
CA PHE A 218 -9.63 19.00 15.44
C PHE A 218 -9.21 20.03 14.40
N GLY A 219 -9.35 19.73 13.10
CA GLY A 219 -8.90 20.60 12.01
C GLY A 219 -7.41 20.96 12.10
N ALA A 220 -6.60 20.11 12.75
CA ALA A 220 -5.19 20.34 13.01
C ALA A 220 -4.32 19.94 11.82
N LEU A 221 -4.79 19.01 10.98
CA LEU A 221 -4.16 18.56 9.74
C LEU A 221 -5.18 18.55 8.59
N SER A 222 -4.67 18.63 7.36
CA SER A 222 -5.40 18.18 6.17
C SER A 222 -5.23 16.68 5.95
N TRP A 223 -6.03 16.10 5.04
CA TRP A 223 -5.88 14.69 4.65
C TRP A 223 -4.53 14.39 3.99
N GLU A 224 -4.00 15.32 3.19
CA GLU A 224 -2.66 15.24 2.60
C GLU A 224 -1.58 15.14 3.69
N GLN A 225 -1.67 16.02 4.69
CA GLN A 225 -0.73 16.04 5.81
C GLN A 225 -0.83 14.79 6.68
N LEU A 226 -2.03 14.24 6.86
CA LEU A 226 -2.24 12.98 7.56
C LEU A 226 -1.59 11.81 6.80
N LEU A 227 -1.79 11.72 5.48
CA LEU A 227 -1.13 10.69 4.66
C LEU A 227 0.40 10.81 4.69
N ASP A 228 0.93 12.04 4.68
CA ASP A 228 2.36 12.28 4.83
C ASP A 228 2.88 11.83 6.20
N LEU A 229 2.15 12.11 7.28
CA LEU A 229 2.50 11.63 8.62
C LEU A 229 2.52 10.08 8.67
N LEU A 230 1.50 9.44 8.13
CA LEU A 230 1.43 7.96 8.04
C LEU A 230 2.58 7.39 7.21
N ARG A 231 2.97 8.06 6.13
CA ARG A 231 4.07 7.64 5.25
C ARG A 231 5.44 7.77 5.90
N VAL A 232 5.66 8.84 6.68
CA VAL A 232 6.97 9.21 7.22
C VAL A 232 7.19 8.60 8.61
N GLU A 233 6.21 8.73 9.51
CA GLU A 233 6.34 8.33 10.91
C GLU A 233 5.46 7.13 11.29
N GLY A 234 4.46 6.81 10.48
CA GLY A 234 3.62 5.62 10.64
C GLY A 234 2.35 5.82 11.50
N PRO A 235 1.45 4.82 11.50
CA PRO A 235 0.18 4.86 12.24
C PRO A 235 0.30 5.12 13.75
N ALA A 236 1.35 4.61 14.41
CA ALA A 236 1.56 4.84 15.84
C ALA A 236 1.83 6.32 16.15
N ALA A 237 2.55 7.02 15.26
CA ALA A 237 2.81 8.44 15.40
C ALA A 237 1.53 9.26 15.23
N LEU A 238 0.66 8.91 14.27
CA LEU A 238 -0.66 9.52 14.12
C LEU A 238 -1.48 9.46 15.43
N ILE A 239 -1.55 8.28 16.05
CA ILE A 239 -2.25 8.11 17.32
C ILE A 239 -1.58 8.93 18.42
N ALA A 240 -0.24 8.90 18.52
CA ALA A 240 0.49 9.69 19.52
C ALA A 240 0.21 11.20 19.40
N ARG A 241 0.21 11.75 18.18
CA ARG A 241 -0.14 13.16 17.91
C ARG A 241 -1.58 13.48 18.26
N THR A 242 -2.50 12.56 18.00
CA THR A 242 -3.90 12.68 18.45
C THR A 242 -3.95 12.81 19.98
N ARG A 243 -3.20 11.97 20.72
CA ARG A 243 -3.13 12.05 22.19
C ARG A 243 -2.51 13.35 22.69
N GLU A 244 -1.49 13.88 22.01
CA GLU A 244 -0.90 15.18 22.36
C GLU A 244 -1.94 16.31 22.31
N VAL A 245 -2.77 16.34 21.26
CA VAL A 245 -3.86 17.31 21.11
C VAL A 245 -4.93 17.12 22.19
N GLU A 246 -5.34 15.87 22.46
CA GLU A 246 -6.31 15.56 23.51
C GLU A 246 -5.83 15.95 24.91
N LEU A 247 -4.53 15.76 25.21
CA LEU A 247 -3.92 16.11 26.50
C LEU A 247 -3.76 17.63 26.68
N ALA A 248 -3.58 18.38 25.59
CA ALA A 248 -3.51 19.83 25.62
C ALA A 248 -4.87 20.50 25.87
N ASP A 249 -5.97 19.78 25.65
CA ASP A 249 -7.34 20.26 25.85
C ASP A 249 -8.18 19.20 26.60
N PRO A 250 -7.82 18.81 27.84
CA PRO A 250 -8.37 17.63 28.50
C PRO A 250 -9.90 17.69 28.73
N ALA A 251 -10.47 18.90 28.76
CA ALA A 251 -11.89 19.15 28.94
C ALA A 251 -12.67 19.36 27.63
N GLY A 252 -12.02 19.33 26.45
CA GLY A 252 -12.73 19.53 25.17
C GLY A 252 -13.32 20.91 24.98
N GLU A 253 -12.71 21.94 25.58
CA GLU A 253 -13.20 23.31 25.45
C GLU A 253 -12.79 23.92 24.11
N ARG A 254 -11.58 23.58 23.64
CA ARG A 254 -11.11 24.01 22.32
C ARG A 254 -11.67 23.11 21.22
N TRP A 255 -11.72 21.81 21.47
CA TRP A 255 -12.22 20.81 20.54
C TRP A 255 -13.28 19.93 21.22
N PRO A 256 -14.57 20.31 21.10
CA PRO A 256 -15.69 19.56 21.65
C PRO A 256 -15.69 18.09 21.23
N ARG A 257 -16.00 17.19 22.16
CA ARG A 257 -15.98 15.74 21.92
C ARG A 257 -16.76 14.93 22.95
N PHE A 258 -17.21 13.73 22.58
CA PHE A 258 -17.99 12.86 23.46
C PHE A 258 -17.17 12.29 24.62
N LYS A 259 -15.90 11.97 24.39
CA LYS A 259 -14.95 11.44 25.38
C LYS A 259 -13.56 12.01 25.15
N ARG A 260 -12.76 12.03 26.22
CA ARG A 260 -11.40 12.61 26.20
C ARG A 260 -10.54 11.97 25.10
N SER A 261 -10.51 10.65 25.06
CA SER A 261 -9.78 9.84 24.08
C SER A 261 -10.63 8.64 23.67
N ASP A 262 -10.88 8.47 22.38
CA ASP A 262 -11.44 7.25 21.82
C ASP A 262 -10.36 6.17 21.63
N ASP A 263 -10.75 4.91 21.49
CA ASP A 263 -9.94 3.92 20.78
C ASP A 263 -9.56 4.47 19.41
N ALA A 264 -8.34 4.21 18.98
CA ALA A 264 -7.82 4.77 17.73
C ALA A 264 -7.05 3.72 16.98
N THR A 265 -7.49 3.44 15.76
CA THR A 265 -6.91 2.44 14.87
C THR A 265 -6.72 2.99 13.48
N ALA A 266 -5.51 2.82 12.97
CA ALA A 266 -5.13 3.24 11.63
C ALA A 266 -4.38 2.12 10.91
N ALA A 267 -4.80 1.84 9.68
CA ALA A 267 -4.05 1.05 8.72
C ALA A 267 -3.64 1.92 7.54
N TYR A 268 -2.36 1.91 7.21
CA TYR A 268 -1.79 2.64 6.08
C TYR A 268 -1.26 1.64 5.05
N ALA A 269 -1.85 1.66 3.86
CA ALA A 269 -1.51 0.79 2.75
C ALA A 269 -0.77 1.58 1.68
N ARG A 270 0.48 1.18 1.41
CA ARG A 270 1.20 1.59 0.21
C ARG A 270 0.82 0.65 -0.92
N ILE A 271 0.12 1.21 -1.89
CA ILE A 271 -0.27 0.55 -3.11
C ILE A 271 0.80 0.88 -4.15
N GLY A 272 1.31 -0.12 -4.85
CA GLY A 272 2.16 0.19 -5.99
C GLY A 272 3.43 0.95 -5.71
N ARG A 273 4.36 0.43 -4.88
CA ARG A 273 5.70 1.02 -4.91
C ARG A 273 6.34 0.72 -6.27
N PRO A 274 6.68 1.73 -7.08
CA PRO A 274 7.42 1.52 -8.32
C PRO A 274 8.77 0.88 -7.97
N VAL A 275 9.13 -0.17 -8.71
CA VAL A 275 10.43 -0.82 -8.60
C VAL A 275 11.51 0.24 -8.89
N SER A 276 12.49 0.34 -7.99
CA SER A 276 13.63 1.24 -8.16
C SER A 276 14.54 0.78 -9.30
N LEU A 277 15.12 1.74 -10.02
CA LEU A 277 16.14 1.47 -11.02
C LEU A 277 17.30 0.71 -10.38
N SER A 278 17.72 -0.36 -11.05
CA SER A 278 18.91 -1.11 -10.70
C SER A 278 19.93 -0.95 -11.82
N SER A 279 21.21 -0.73 -11.52
CA SER A 279 22.28 -0.84 -12.53
C SER A 279 22.54 -2.31 -12.86
N GLY A 280 23.19 -2.58 -14.00
CA GLY A 280 23.76 -3.90 -14.29
C GLY A 280 24.61 -4.46 -13.14
N GLY A 281 25.34 -3.59 -12.44
CA GLY A 281 26.13 -3.94 -11.25
C GLY A 281 25.29 -4.47 -10.09
N GLN A 282 24.24 -3.74 -9.72
CA GLN A 282 23.33 -4.16 -8.65
C GLN A 282 22.61 -5.46 -8.99
N ARG A 283 22.27 -5.69 -10.27
CA ARG A 283 21.66 -6.94 -10.73
C ARG A 283 22.62 -8.13 -10.64
N LEU A 284 23.89 -7.93 -10.95
CA LEU A 284 24.93 -8.96 -10.78
C LEU A 284 25.11 -9.33 -9.29
N GLU A 285 25.24 -8.32 -8.42
CA GLU A 285 25.36 -8.53 -6.97
C GLU A 285 24.13 -9.26 -6.40
N ARG A 286 22.93 -8.85 -6.80
CA ARG A 286 21.68 -9.50 -6.42
C ARG A 286 21.63 -10.94 -6.91
N GLY A 287 22.04 -11.19 -8.16
CA GLY A 287 22.16 -12.53 -8.72
C GLY A 287 23.04 -13.44 -7.87
N ARG A 288 24.22 -12.95 -7.48
CA ARG A 288 25.14 -13.69 -6.60
C ARG A 288 24.57 -13.95 -5.20
N ARG A 289 23.85 -12.97 -4.61
CA ARG A 289 23.30 -13.08 -3.25
C ARG A 289 22.02 -13.90 -3.15
N THR A 290 21.17 -13.86 -4.19
CA THR A 290 19.79 -14.39 -4.12
C THR A 290 19.50 -15.47 -5.17
N GLY A 291 20.43 -15.74 -6.09
CA GLY A 291 20.21 -16.62 -7.24
C GLY A 291 19.38 -16.00 -8.36
N SER A 292 18.90 -14.75 -8.20
CA SER A 292 18.13 -14.02 -9.21
C SER A 292 18.62 -12.58 -9.37
N SER A 293 18.68 -12.11 -10.60
CA SER A 293 19.00 -10.71 -10.89
C SER A 293 17.80 -9.77 -10.74
N TRP A 294 16.59 -10.29 -10.52
CA TRP A 294 15.34 -9.51 -10.48
C TRP A 294 15.02 -8.93 -9.11
N GLY A 295 14.45 -7.72 -9.12
CA GLY A 295 13.85 -7.11 -7.94
C GLY A 295 12.47 -7.70 -7.64
N ALA A 296 11.99 -7.54 -6.40
CA ALA A 296 10.62 -7.93 -6.06
C ALA A 296 9.61 -7.16 -6.93
N GLY A 297 8.77 -7.89 -7.66
CA GLY A 297 7.77 -7.31 -8.58
C GLY A 297 8.32 -6.86 -9.94
N GLU A 298 9.61 -7.06 -10.21
CA GLU A 298 10.24 -6.80 -11.51
C GLU A 298 10.10 -8.03 -12.42
N ARG A 299 9.74 -7.81 -13.68
CA ARG A 299 9.83 -8.81 -14.75
C ARG A 299 10.73 -8.30 -15.87
N SER A 300 11.27 -9.24 -16.66
CA SER A 300 12.02 -8.90 -17.87
C SER A 300 11.37 -9.55 -19.10
N ASP A 301 11.19 -8.76 -20.16
CA ASP A 301 10.65 -9.17 -21.45
C ASP A 301 11.44 -8.53 -22.61
N GLY A 302 11.08 -8.87 -23.86
CA GLY A 302 11.67 -8.28 -25.06
C GLY A 302 13.16 -8.59 -25.27
N HIS A 303 13.60 -9.80 -24.92
CA HIS A 303 15.00 -10.20 -25.07
C HIS A 303 15.42 -10.28 -26.55
N THR A 304 16.41 -9.49 -26.95
CA THR A 304 17.03 -9.58 -28.28
C THR A 304 18.54 -9.69 -28.19
N ALA A 305 19.16 -10.24 -29.23
CA ALA A 305 20.58 -10.39 -29.39
C ALA A 305 20.96 -10.26 -30.87
N ALA A 306 22.00 -9.48 -31.15
CA ALA A 306 22.55 -9.34 -32.50
C ALA A 306 24.04 -9.07 -32.44
N VAL A 307 24.76 -9.49 -33.48
CA VAL A 307 26.10 -8.97 -33.79
C VAL A 307 25.91 -7.67 -34.54
N VAL A 308 26.55 -6.60 -34.06
CA VAL A 308 26.45 -5.26 -34.63
C VAL A 308 27.82 -4.58 -34.58
N SER A 309 28.04 -3.60 -35.45
CA SER A 309 29.23 -2.76 -35.40
C SER A 309 29.25 -1.90 -34.15
N ALA A 310 30.38 -1.88 -33.44
CA ALA A 310 30.55 -1.16 -32.18
C ALA A 310 30.47 0.36 -32.36
N PRO A 311 29.50 1.05 -31.71
CA PRO A 311 29.49 2.51 -31.65
C PRO A 311 30.73 3.05 -30.93
N GLN A 312 31.12 4.28 -31.20
CA GLN A 312 32.39 4.84 -30.72
C GLN A 312 32.55 4.82 -29.19
N ASN A 313 31.48 5.11 -28.45
CA ASN A 313 31.49 5.04 -26.98
C ASN A 313 31.58 3.60 -26.46
N VAL A 314 30.94 2.64 -27.14
CA VAL A 314 30.99 1.21 -26.79
C VAL A 314 32.38 0.64 -27.08
N ALA A 315 32.95 0.97 -28.25
CA ALA A 315 34.28 0.57 -28.65
C ALA A 315 35.33 1.04 -27.63
N ALA A 316 35.25 2.31 -27.22
CA ALA A 316 36.10 2.86 -26.16
C ALA A 316 35.92 2.14 -24.80
N ALA A 317 34.69 1.77 -24.43
CA ALA A 317 34.41 1.05 -23.19
C ALA A 317 34.91 -0.40 -23.20
N LEU A 318 34.81 -1.08 -24.35
CA LEU A 318 35.23 -2.47 -24.53
C LEU A 318 36.69 -2.62 -24.98
N GLY A 319 37.39 -1.52 -25.30
CA GLY A 319 38.78 -1.56 -25.75
C GLY A 319 38.95 -2.21 -27.13
N VAL A 320 37.96 -2.03 -28.01
CA VAL A 320 37.96 -2.47 -29.42
C VAL A 320 37.95 -1.26 -30.35
N GLU A 321 38.13 -1.45 -31.65
CA GLU A 321 38.03 -0.36 -32.62
C GLU A 321 36.57 -0.03 -32.95
N ALA A 322 36.28 1.23 -33.25
CA ALA A 322 34.94 1.62 -33.67
C ALA A 322 34.63 0.97 -35.02
N GLY A 323 33.49 0.27 -35.10
CA GLY A 323 33.13 -0.54 -36.27
C GLY A 323 33.37 -2.04 -36.08
N ASP A 324 34.18 -2.47 -35.12
CA ASP A 324 34.38 -3.89 -34.81
C ASP A 324 33.07 -4.58 -34.43
N ASP A 325 32.96 -5.87 -34.73
CA ASP A 325 31.78 -6.63 -34.38
C ASP A 325 31.71 -6.92 -32.88
N VAL A 326 30.58 -6.56 -32.28
CA VAL A 326 30.25 -6.82 -30.87
C VAL A 326 28.85 -7.40 -30.75
N ILE A 327 28.63 -8.15 -29.67
CA ILE A 327 27.31 -8.67 -29.34
C ILE A 327 26.54 -7.59 -28.59
N ARG A 328 25.37 -7.22 -29.09
CA ARG A 328 24.40 -6.35 -28.41
C ARG A 328 23.21 -7.19 -27.95
N ARG A 329 22.98 -7.26 -26.64
CA ARG A 329 21.79 -7.88 -26.05
C ARG A 329 20.91 -6.85 -25.39
N THR A 330 19.62 -6.82 -25.73
CA THR A 330 18.65 -5.91 -25.09
C THR A 330 17.58 -6.67 -24.31
N ARG A 331 17.02 -6.01 -23.30
CA ARG A 331 15.80 -6.43 -22.61
C ARG A 331 15.11 -5.24 -21.97
N VAL A 332 13.80 -5.36 -21.74
CA VAL A 332 13.02 -4.37 -20.99
C VAL A 332 12.73 -4.95 -19.61
N TYR A 333 12.96 -4.15 -18.58
CA TYR A 333 12.50 -4.42 -17.22
C TYR A 333 11.23 -3.64 -16.97
N ARG A 334 10.23 -4.32 -16.39
CA ARG A 334 8.92 -3.76 -16.13
C ARG A 334 8.45 -4.10 -14.74
N ASP A 335 7.58 -3.25 -14.24
CA ASP A 335 6.70 -3.55 -13.11
C ASP A 335 5.26 -3.18 -13.48
N ARG A 336 4.36 -3.18 -12.51
CA ARG A 336 2.97 -2.78 -12.75
C ARG A 336 2.79 -1.29 -13.10
N HIS A 337 3.82 -0.47 -12.93
CA HIS A 337 3.81 0.96 -13.25
C HIS A 337 4.41 1.24 -14.65
N GLY A 338 4.64 0.19 -15.45
CA GLY A 338 5.16 0.30 -16.82
C GLY A 338 6.64 -0.06 -16.91
N VAL A 339 7.34 0.53 -17.88
CA VAL A 339 8.77 0.31 -18.07
C VAL A 339 9.53 0.85 -16.86
N VAL A 340 10.38 0.01 -16.27
CA VAL A 340 11.36 0.41 -15.25
C VAL A 340 12.62 0.88 -15.96
N ALA A 341 13.17 0.04 -16.85
CA ALA A 341 14.33 0.39 -17.65
C ALA A 341 14.43 -0.42 -18.93
N HIS A 342 14.99 0.17 -19.99
CA HIS A 342 15.49 -0.57 -21.15
C HIS A 342 16.99 -0.81 -20.96
N SER A 343 17.43 -2.07 -21.03
CA SER A 343 18.78 -2.49 -20.68
C SER A 343 19.51 -3.11 -21.86
N THR A 344 20.67 -2.55 -22.19
CA THR A 344 21.53 -3.00 -23.27
C THR A 344 22.86 -3.47 -22.70
N SER A 345 23.25 -4.71 -23.00
CA SER A 345 24.57 -5.26 -22.69
C SER A 345 25.38 -5.39 -23.98
N TRP A 346 26.58 -4.81 -23.98
CA TRP A 346 27.56 -4.91 -25.06
C TRP A 346 28.69 -5.84 -24.63
N ILE A 347 28.95 -6.87 -25.42
CA ILE A 347 29.87 -7.96 -25.09
C ILE A 347 30.79 -8.20 -26.29
N GLN A 348 32.07 -8.47 -26.06
CA GLN A 348 33.00 -8.77 -27.15
C GLN A 348 32.60 -10.07 -27.88
N LEU A 349 32.75 -10.09 -29.21
CA LEU A 349 32.31 -11.22 -30.04
C LEU A 349 33.04 -12.53 -29.71
N GLU A 350 34.28 -12.47 -29.21
CA GLU A 350 35.07 -13.66 -28.82
C GLU A 350 34.33 -14.59 -27.85
N PHE A 351 33.47 -14.04 -26.98
CA PHE A 351 32.71 -14.84 -26.02
C PHE A 351 31.58 -15.66 -26.65
N ALA A 352 31.16 -15.36 -27.89
CA ALA A 352 30.12 -16.14 -28.57
C ALA A 352 30.55 -17.59 -28.82
N GLN A 353 31.85 -17.85 -28.97
CA GLN A 353 32.35 -19.20 -29.20
C GLN A 353 32.18 -20.08 -27.97
N ALA A 354 32.49 -19.55 -26.79
CA ALA A 354 32.35 -20.26 -25.51
C ALA A 354 30.91 -20.23 -24.98
N VAL A 355 30.17 -19.14 -25.23
CA VAL A 355 28.81 -18.93 -24.74
C VAL A 355 27.85 -18.63 -25.92
N PRO A 356 27.47 -19.63 -26.74
CA PRO A 356 26.58 -19.41 -27.90
C PRO A 356 25.21 -18.83 -27.53
N ALA A 357 24.77 -19.01 -26.28
CA ALA A 357 23.54 -18.43 -25.76
C ALA A 357 23.51 -16.89 -25.84
N LEU A 358 24.67 -16.23 -25.86
CA LEU A 358 24.78 -14.78 -26.01
C LEU A 358 24.20 -14.25 -27.33
N LEU A 359 24.11 -15.10 -28.36
CA LEU A 359 23.56 -14.73 -29.68
C LEU A 359 22.06 -15.02 -29.83
N ARG A 360 21.40 -15.62 -28.83
CA ARG A 360 19.99 -16.01 -28.92
C ARG A 360 19.05 -14.89 -28.46
N ASN A 361 17.94 -14.69 -29.17
CA ASN A 361 16.85 -13.76 -28.83
C ASN A 361 15.96 -14.29 -27.68
N GLU A 362 16.61 -14.81 -26.65
CA GLU A 362 15.96 -15.47 -25.52
C GLU A 362 16.62 -15.02 -24.23
N ARG A 363 15.92 -15.22 -23.12
CA ARG A 363 16.49 -15.00 -21.79
C ARG A 363 17.67 -15.94 -21.56
N LEU A 364 18.75 -15.43 -20.97
CA LEU A 364 19.86 -16.26 -20.50
C LEU A 364 19.41 -17.08 -19.28
N ILE A 365 19.63 -18.39 -19.34
CA ILE A 365 19.37 -19.33 -18.25
C ILE A 365 20.71 -19.62 -17.56
N GLY A 366 20.71 -19.71 -16.23
CA GLY A 366 21.92 -20.01 -15.45
C GLY A 366 22.70 -18.80 -14.93
N GLY A 367 22.24 -17.58 -15.22
CA GLY A 367 22.81 -16.35 -14.66
C GLY A 367 22.78 -15.17 -15.63
N THR A 368 23.53 -14.12 -15.29
CA THR A 368 23.84 -13.01 -16.19
C THR A 368 24.85 -13.43 -17.25
N SER A 369 25.06 -12.61 -18.28
CA SER A 369 26.14 -12.79 -19.28
C SER A 369 27.50 -12.94 -18.62
N LEU A 370 27.80 -12.15 -17.59
CA LEU A 370 29.04 -12.24 -16.81
C LEU A 370 29.18 -13.58 -16.07
N ASP A 371 28.08 -14.12 -15.54
CA ASP A 371 28.11 -15.43 -14.86
C ASP A 371 28.40 -16.55 -15.85
N LEU A 372 27.76 -16.52 -17.03
CA LEU A 372 28.00 -17.51 -18.09
C LEU A 372 29.41 -17.42 -18.67
N ILE A 373 29.91 -16.21 -18.93
CA ILE A 373 31.30 -16.00 -19.37
C ILE A 373 32.28 -16.55 -18.33
N ALA A 374 32.04 -16.27 -17.04
CA ALA A 374 32.88 -16.78 -15.97
C ALA A 374 32.86 -18.31 -15.88
N GLN A 375 31.70 -18.94 -16.06
CA GLN A 375 31.55 -20.39 -16.03
C GLN A 375 32.29 -21.07 -17.19
N GLU A 376 32.13 -20.57 -18.42
CA GLU A 376 32.65 -21.23 -19.62
C GLU A 376 34.11 -20.87 -19.92
N THR A 377 34.58 -19.68 -19.51
CA THR A 377 35.94 -19.20 -19.86
C THR A 377 36.86 -19.06 -18.65
N GLY A 378 36.33 -19.13 -17.42
CA GLY A 378 37.05 -18.81 -16.19
C GLY A 378 37.31 -17.31 -15.98
N ARG A 379 37.00 -16.44 -16.95
CA ARG A 379 37.20 -14.99 -16.83
C ARG A 379 36.10 -14.35 -15.98
N GLN A 380 36.44 -13.99 -14.76
CA GLN A 380 35.52 -13.40 -13.79
C GLN A 380 35.62 -11.88 -13.75
N ALA A 381 34.47 -11.20 -13.70
CA ALA A 381 34.42 -9.78 -13.39
C ALA A 381 34.86 -9.54 -11.94
N VAL A 382 35.97 -8.81 -11.77
CA VAL A 382 36.52 -8.47 -10.44
C VAL A 382 36.50 -6.99 -10.13
N LYS A 383 36.40 -6.14 -11.15
CA LYS A 383 36.25 -4.70 -10.99
C LYS A 383 35.09 -4.21 -11.85
N ARG A 384 34.27 -3.37 -11.25
CA ARG A 384 33.17 -2.64 -11.90
C ARG A 384 33.40 -1.15 -11.76
N THR A 385 33.01 -0.40 -12.77
CA THR A 385 32.90 1.06 -12.71
C THR A 385 31.49 1.43 -13.16
N ASP A 386 30.73 2.04 -12.26
CA ASP A 386 29.39 2.55 -12.54
C ASP A 386 29.44 4.05 -12.81
N GLU A 387 28.65 4.52 -13.78
CA GLU A 387 28.41 5.93 -14.04
C GLU A 387 26.90 6.14 -14.11
N THR A 388 26.41 7.27 -13.57
CA THR A 388 25.00 7.66 -13.67
C THR A 388 24.91 9.09 -14.15
N THR A 389 24.19 9.30 -15.23
CA THR A 389 23.91 10.62 -15.79
C THR A 389 22.40 10.82 -15.92
N ALA A 390 21.99 12.07 -16.11
CA ALA A 390 20.61 12.43 -16.40
C ALA A 390 20.57 13.28 -17.66
N ARG A 391 19.54 13.09 -18.49
CA ARG A 391 19.30 13.92 -19.67
C ARG A 391 17.83 13.86 -20.07
N ILE A 392 17.42 14.76 -20.95
CA ILE A 392 16.14 14.68 -21.64
C ILE A 392 16.15 13.44 -22.56
N ALA A 393 15.03 12.72 -22.57
CA ALA A 393 14.80 11.60 -23.47
C ALA A 393 14.86 12.06 -24.94
N THR A 394 15.66 11.36 -25.75
CA THR A 394 15.60 11.50 -27.21
C THR A 394 14.38 10.75 -27.75
N ALA A 395 14.08 10.92 -29.04
CA ALA A 395 13.01 10.18 -29.71
C ALA A 395 13.21 8.65 -29.62
N GLU A 396 14.47 8.18 -29.70
CA GLU A 396 14.78 6.75 -29.56
C GLU A 396 14.54 6.26 -28.13
N ASP A 397 14.96 7.03 -27.11
CA ASP A 397 14.69 6.65 -25.72
C ASP A 397 13.19 6.61 -25.44
N ALA A 398 12.45 7.60 -25.94
CA ALA A 398 11.00 7.64 -25.80
C ALA A 398 10.35 6.40 -26.42
N GLN A 399 10.83 5.94 -27.58
CA GLN A 399 10.35 4.69 -28.18
C GLN A 399 10.70 3.47 -27.31
N LEU A 400 11.94 3.35 -26.85
CA LEU A 400 12.41 2.21 -26.03
C LEU A 400 11.75 2.15 -24.66
N LEU A 401 11.39 3.30 -24.09
CA LEU A 401 10.74 3.44 -22.79
C LEU A 401 9.21 3.55 -22.90
N GLU A 402 8.66 3.45 -24.12
CA GLU A 402 7.22 3.53 -24.40
C GLU A 402 6.58 4.84 -23.89
N LEU A 403 7.32 5.94 -23.96
CA LEU A 403 6.85 7.27 -23.60
C LEU A 403 5.97 7.85 -24.72
N GLN A 404 5.09 8.79 -24.37
CA GLN A 404 4.28 9.46 -25.38
C GLN A 404 5.17 10.25 -26.36
N PRO A 405 4.90 10.18 -27.67
CA PRO A 405 5.66 10.97 -28.64
C PRO A 405 5.59 12.48 -28.36
N GLY A 406 6.74 13.15 -28.40
CA GLY A 406 6.82 14.61 -28.19
C GLY A 406 6.92 15.07 -26.73
N THR A 407 7.02 14.15 -25.77
CA THR A 407 7.23 14.50 -24.36
C THR A 407 8.64 15.00 -24.08
N ASN A 408 8.78 15.89 -23.09
CA ASN A 408 10.07 16.42 -22.63
C ASN A 408 10.45 15.84 -21.26
N GLU A 409 10.57 14.51 -21.19
CA GLU A 409 10.81 13.77 -19.94
C GLU A 409 12.30 13.63 -19.62
N ALA A 410 12.66 13.76 -18.35
CA ALA A 410 14.01 13.48 -17.87
C ALA A 410 14.17 11.99 -17.59
N ILE A 411 15.26 11.39 -18.08
CA ILE A 411 15.62 10.00 -17.84
C ILE A 411 16.97 9.90 -17.15
N LEU A 412 17.16 8.80 -16.41
CA LEU A 412 18.47 8.41 -15.89
C LEU A 412 19.13 7.44 -16.86
N VAL A 413 20.42 7.63 -17.11
CA VAL A 413 21.24 6.71 -17.89
C VAL A 413 22.31 6.16 -16.97
N LEU A 414 22.21 4.86 -16.67
CA LEU A 414 23.17 4.16 -15.82
C LEU A 414 24.05 3.32 -16.74
N SER A 415 25.37 3.46 -16.64
CA SER A 415 26.30 2.60 -17.35
C SER A 415 27.21 1.86 -16.38
N ALA A 416 27.60 0.65 -16.73
CA ALA A 416 28.46 -0.20 -15.92
C ALA A 416 29.48 -0.91 -16.81
N ARG A 417 30.77 -0.66 -16.56
CA ARG A 417 31.88 -1.37 -17.21
C ARG A 417 32.43 -2.43 -16.28
N PHE A 418 32.58 -3.65 -16.79
CA PHE A 418 33.11 -4.79 -16.05
C PHE A 418 34.42 -5.27 -16.67
N VAL A 419 35.44 -5.49 -15.83
CA VAL A 419 36.74 -5.98 -16.26
C VAL A 419 37.20 -7.19 -15.42
N ASP A 420 38.02 -8.04 -16.02
CA ASP A 420 38.66 -9.17 -15.36
C ASP A 420 39.91 -8.77 -14.55
N ARG A 421 40.60 -9.77 -13.96
CA ARG A 421 41.80 -9.55 -13.12
C ARG A 421 42.96 -8.93 -13.87
N GLU A 422 43.04 -9.16 -15.18
CA GLU A 422 44.04 -8.57 -16.05
C GLU A 422 43.62 -7.18 -16.56
N GLY A 423 42.47 -6.67 -16.12
CA GLY A 423 41.93 -5.37 -16.53
C GLY A 423 41.28 -5.37 -17.92
N ARG A 424 41.07 -6.54 -18.52
CA ARG A 424 40.46 -6.66 -19.85
C ARG A 424 38.93 -6.56 -19.74
N PRO A 425 38.25 -5.82 -20.63
CA PRO A 425 36.79 -5.70 -20.62
C PRO A 425 36.08 -7.03 -20.85
N LEU A 426 34.98 -7.24 -20.13
CA LEU A 426 34.07 -8.38 -20.28
C LEU A 426 32.72 -7.93 -20.84
N GLU A 427 32.16 -6.87 -20.26
CA GLU A 427 30.86 -6.32 -20.64
C GLU A 427 30.80 -4.82 -20.36
N TYR A 428 30.08 -4.10 -21.22
CA TYR A 428 29.62 -2.74 -20.97
C TYR A 428 28.09 -2.70 -21.01
N GLY A 429 27.47 -2.46 -19.87
CA GLY A 429 26.01 -2.36 -19.73
C GLY A 429 25.55 -0.90 -19.74
N VAL A 430 24.40 -0.64 -20.36
CA VAL A 430 23.71 0.65 -20.36
C VAL A 430 22.22 0.41 -20.05
N ASP A 431 21.74 0.99 -18.96
CA ASP A 431 20.33 1.00 -18.56
C ASP A 431 19.75 2.40 -18.74
N LEU A 432 18.74 2.52 -19.60
CA LEU A 432 17.89 3.72 -19.71
C LEU A 432 16.76 3.57 -18.71
N GLY A 433 16.76 4.37 -17.64
CA GLY A 433 15.72 4.36 -16.61
C GLY A 433 14.54 5.24 -17.00
N ALA A 434 13.33 4.72 -16.84
CA ALA A 434 12.11 5.46 -17.14
C ALA A 434 11.94 6.70 -16.22
N PRO A 435 11.22 7.74 -16.67
CA PRO A 435 10.94 8.93 -15.88
C PRO A 435 10.24 8.60 -14.55
N GLY A 436 10.48 9.42 -13.51
CA GLY A 436 9.86 9.27 -12.19
C GLY A 436 10.37 8.07 -11.36
N ARG A 437 11.27 7.24 -11.89
CA ARG A 437 11.85 6.11 -11.15
C ARG A 437 12.97 6.57 -10.21
N THR A 438 13.03 5.97 -9.03
CA THR A 438 14.10 6.22 -8.05
C THR A 438 15.27 5.25 -8.27
N ARG A 439 16.51 5.72 -8.21
CA ARG A 439 17.70 4.87 -8.01
C ARG A 439 18.09 4.92 -6.54
N VAL A 440 18.27 3.75 -5.91
CA VAL A 440 18.69 3.63 -4.49
C VAL A 440 20.04 2.96 -4.42
N GLU A 441 20.95 3.55 -3.65
CA GLU A 441 22.26 2.99 -3.34
C GLU A 441 22.40 2.88 -1.83
N THR A 442 22.89 1.74 -1.35
CA THR A 442 23.06 1.46 0.08
C THR A 442 24.46 0.92 0.26
N ALA A 443 25.27 1.61 1.06
CA ALA A 443 26.63 1.22 1.38
C ALA A 443 26.73 1.04 2.90
N ASP A 444 27.37 -0.05 3.32
CA ASP A 444 27.70 -0.25 4.73
C ASP A 444 28.83 0.71 5.11
N MET A 445 28.58 1.57 6.10
CA MET A 445 29.63 2.39 6.69
C MET A 445 30.44 1.50 7.64
N THR A 446 31.54 0.93 7.17
CA THR A 446 32.54 0.34 8.09
C THR A 446 33.18 1.49 8.86
N CYS A 447 32.87 1.58 10.16
CA CYS A 447 33.58 2.45 11.10
C CYS A 447 34.98 1.90 11.42
#